data_AF-A0A523WAA7-F1
#
_entry.id   AF-A0A523WAA7-F1
#
_cell.length_a   1.000
_cell.length_b   1.000
_cell.length_c   1.000
_cell.angle_alpha   90.00
_cell.angle_beta   90.00
_cell.angle_gamma   90.00
#
_symmetry.space_group_name_H-M   'P 1'
#
loop_
_entity.id
_entity.type
_entity.pdbx_description
1 polymer ?
#
loop_
_entity_poly.entity_id
_entity_poly.type
_entity_poly.pdbx_seq_one_letter_code
_entity_poly.pdbx_strand_id
1 'polypeptide(L)'
;MGQRVPVYIGTGAITTKKTVSLTKMAQKIGADVASVITPCFISPSENELHEHCGTIAKSTNLPVLLYNNPGRTGVKLSVDLVKKLSRIENIVGIKKDTPATTCFIKVGHVLWILEGVKN
;
A
#
# COMPACT_ATOMS: atom_id res chain seq x y z
N MET A 1 -18.19 15.65 -20.71
CA MET A 1 -16.97 16.15 -20.03
C MET A 1 -16.16 14.93 -19.63
N GLY A 2 -15.03 14.66 -20.31
CA GLY A 2 -14.22 13.46 -20.05
C GLY A 2 -13.54 13.54 -18.69
N GLN A 3 -13.85 12.61 -17.80
CA GLN A 3 -13.13 12.49 -16.52
C GLN A 3 -11.70 12.01 -16.82
N ARG A 4 -10.71 12.69 -16.24
CA ARG A 4 -9.29 12.30 -16.35
C ARG A 4 -9.11 10.92 -15.70
N VAL A 5 -8.33 10.05 -16.35
CA VAL A 5 -7.99 8.72 -15.81
C VAL A 5 -7.13 8.89 -14.55
N PRO A 6 -7.44 8.20 -13.43
CA PRO A 6 -6.69 8.34 -12.19
C PRO A 6 -5.27 7.75 -12.30
N VAL A 7 -4.29 8.43 -11.71
CA VAL A 7 -2.87 8.11 -11.79
C VAL A 7 -2.33 7.62 -10.45
N TYR A 8 -1.80 6.39 -10.47
CA TYR A 8 -1.20 5.72 -9.33
C TYR A 8 0.31 5.78 -9.46
N ILE A 9 1.01 6.33 -8.47
CA ILE A 9 2.48 6.45 -8.52
C ILE A 9 3.11 5.49 -7.50
N GLY A 10 4.01 4.65 -7.97
CA GLY A 10 4.82 3.78 -7.11
C GLY A 10 5.88 4.58 -6.36
N THR A 11 5.88 4.53 -5.03
CA THR A 11 6.80 5.33 -4.20
C THR A 11 7.65 4.50 -3.25
N GLY A 12 7.53 3.17 -3.29
CA GLY A 12 8.30 2.26 -2.43
C GLY A 12 9.81 2.36 -2.66
N ALA A 13 10.56 2.32 -1.55
CA ALA A 13 12.01 2.27 -1.50
C ALA A 13 12.45 1.38 -0.32
N ILE A 14 13.74 1.06 -0.24
CA ILE A 14 14.30 0.19 0.80
C ILE A 14 14.12 0.79 2.20
N THR A 15 14.21 2.11 2.34
CA THR A 15 14.12 2.80 3.63
C THR A 15 12.84 3.63 3.75
N THR A 16 12.26 3.66 4.95
CA THR A 16 11.07 4.48 5.26
C THR A 16 11.27 5.94 4.89
N LYS A 17 12.43 6.52 5.23
CA LYS A 17 12.77 7.92 4.93
C LYS A 17 12.72 8.21 3.43
N LYS A 18 13.25 7.31 2.60
CA LYS A 18 13.23 7.49 1.14
C LYS A 18 11.81 7.33 0.59
N THR A 19 11.06 6.34 1.05
CA THR A 19 9.66 6.14 0.67
C THR A 19 8.79 7.36 1.00
N VAL A 20 8.98 7.97 2.18
CA VAL A 20 8.31 9.23 2.57
C VAL A 20 8.66 10.37 1.61
N SER A 21 9.94 10.53 1.26
CA SER A 21 10.38 11.57 0.33
C SER A 21 9.75 11.41 -1.06
N LEU A 22 9.71 10.18 -1.58
CA LEU A 22 9.06 9.88 -2.87
C LEU A 22 7.54 10.07 -2.81
N THR A 23 6.91 9.71 -1.70
CA THR A 23 5.47 9.87 -1.50
C THR A 23 5.05 11.34 -1.46
N LYS A 24 5.81 12.19 -0.76
CA LYS A 24 5.58 13.65 -0.77
C LYS A 24 5.80 14.25 -2.16
N MET A 25 6.78 13.74 -2.91
CA MET A 25 7.00 14.16 -4.30
C MET A 25 5.82 13.77 -5.19
N ALA A 26 5.31 12.54 -5.08
CA ALA A 26 4.14 12.07 -5.80
C ALA A 26 2.90 12.94 -5.52
N GLN A 27 2.68 13.33 -4.25
CA GLN A 27 1.64 14.28 -3.89
C GLN A 27 1.83 15.64 -4.57
N LYS A 28 3.06 16.17 -4.56
CA LYS A 28 3.37 17.49 -5.15
C LYS A 28 3.10 17.55 -6.65
N ILE A 29 3.30 16.44 -7.37
CA ILE A 29 3.08 16.36 -8.83
C ILE A 29 1.63 15.98 -9.20
N GLY A 30 0.75 15.81 -8.20
CA GLY A 30 -0.67 15.55 -8.43
C GLY A 30 -1.02 14.10 -8.71
N ALA A 31 -0.35 13.14 -8.05
CA ALA A 31 -0.82 11.75 -8.04
C ALA A 31 -2.18 11.63 -7.35
N ASP A 32 -3.03 10.72 -7.83
CA ASP A 32 -4.31 10.42 -7.20
C ASP A 32 -4.13 9.40 -6.05
N VAL A 33 -3.17 8.48 -6.18
CA VAL A 33 -2.86 7.43 -5.19
C VAL A 33 -1.36 7.15 -5.13
N ALA A 34 -0.82 6.96 -3.93
CA ALA A 34 0.53 6.45 -3.71
C ALA A 34 0.51 4.93 -3.53
N SER A 35 1.24 4.19 -4.38
CA SER A 35 1.38 2.73 -4.27
C SER A 35 2.70 2.38 -3.60
N VAL A 36 2.65 1.70 -2.46
CA VAL A 36 3.82 1.42 -1.61
C VAL A 36 4.09 -0.08 -1.57
N ILE A 37 5.14 -0.53 -2.26
CA ILE A 37 5.62 -1.92 -2.19
C ILE A 37 6.42 -2.15 -0.91
N THR A 38 6.32 -3.35 -0.35
CA THR A 38 7.13 -3.76 0.81
C THR A 38 8.63 -3.64 0.49
N PRO A 39 9.48 -3.19 1.43
CA PRO A 39 10.91 -3.05 1.19
C PRO A 39 11.54 -4.40 0.85
N CYS A 40 12.32 -4.44 -0.23
CA CYS A 40 13.12 -5.59 -0.62
C CYS A 40 14.52 -5.53 0.02
N PHE A 41 15.24 -6.66 0.04
CA PHE A 41 16.58 -6.87 0.64
C PHE A 41 16.66 -7.00 2.16
N ILE A 42 15.66 -6.52 2.89
CA ILE A 42 15.58 -6.66 4.35
C ILE A 42 14.43 -7.61 4.73
N SER A 43 14.53 -8.21 5.91
CA SER A 43 13.48 -9.08 6.48
C SER A 43 12.88 -8.43 7.73
N PRO A 44 12.06 -7.37 7.55
CA PRO A 44 11.47 -6.66 8.67
C PRO A 44 10.44 -7.54 9.40
N SER A 45 10.39 -7.38 10.72
CA SER A 45 9.32 -7.90 11.57
C SER A 45 7.97 -7.26 11.24
N GLU A 46 6.87 -7.85 11.73
CA GLU A 46 5.54 -7.27 11.55
C GLU A 46 5.41 -5.87 12.16
N ASN A 47 6.06 -5.62 13.30
CA ASN A 47 6.02 -4.31 13.96
C ASN A 47 6.75 -3.25 13.12
N GLU A 48 7.90 -3.60 12.54
CA GLU A 48 8.64 -2.70 11.65
C GLU A 48 7.87 -2.42 10.37
N LEU A 49 7.18 -3.42 9.80
CA LEU A 49 6.30 -3.21 8.64
C LEU A 49 5.11 -2.32 8.99
N HIS A 50 4.52 -2.50 10.17
CA HIS A 50 3.45 -1.65 10.66
C HIS A 50 3.90 -0.20 10.79
N GLU A 51 5.06 0.03 11.42
CA GLU A 51 5.65 1.36 11.59
C GLU A 51 6.03 1.97 10.24
N HIS A 52 6.64 1.20 9.34
CA HIS A 52 6.99 1.64 7.99
C HIS A 52 5.77 2.16 7.24
N CYS A 53 4.73 1.33 7.10
CA CYS A 53 3.51 1.69 6.38
C CYS A 53 2.78 2.85 7.06
N GLY A 54 2.67 2.83 8.39
CA GLY A 54 2.02 3.89 9.16
C GLY A 54 2.75 5.24 9.06
N THR A 55 4.08 5.23 9.06
CA THR A 55 4.89 6.45 8.89
C THR A 55 4.69 7.06 7.50
N ILE A 56 4.63 6.23 6.46
CA ILE A 56 4.39 6.69 5.10
C ILE A 56 2.98 7.26 4.97
N ALA A 57 1.97 6.55 5.47
CA ALA A 57 0.58 6.99 5.46
C ALA A 57 0.40 8.35 6.16
N LYS A 58 0.98 8.54 7.35
CA LYS A 58 0.94 9.82 8.08
C LYS A 58 1.68 10.97 7.39
N SER A 59 2.52 10.67 6.39
CA SER A 59 3.36 11.69 5.74
C SER A 59 2.71 12.37 4.54
N THR A 60 1.51 11.94 4.14
CA THR A 60 0.80 12.38 2.93
C THR A 60 -0.71 12.44 3.17
N ASN A 61 -1.39 13.31 2.43
CA ASN A 61 -2.85 13.34 2.35
C ASN A 61 -3.38 12.44 1.22
N LEU A 62 -2.50 11.80 0.44
CA LEU A 62 -2.91 10.88 -0.60
C LEU A 62 -3.48 9.58 0.00
N PRO A 63 -4.44 8.95 -0.70
CA PRO A 63 -4.72 7.55 -0.53
C PRO A 63 -3.44 6.71 -0.74
N VAL A 64 -3.18 5.79 0.18
CA VAL A 64 -2.07 4.85 0.13
C VAL A 64 -2.59 3.44 -0.18
N LEU A 65 -2.08 2.87 -1.26
CA LEU A 65 -2.32 1.49 -1.66
C LEU A 65 -1.09 0.65 -1.28
N LEU A 66 -1.25 -0.28 -0.34
CA LEU A 66 -0.19 -1.23 0.00
C LEU A 66 0.00 -2.21 -1.15
N TYR A 67 1.24 -2.54 -1.49
CA TYR A 67 1.53 -3.47 -2.57
C TYR A 67 2.33 -4.67 -2.03
N ASN A 68 1.65 -5.80 -1.94
CA ASN A 68 2.16 -7.06 -1.41
C ASN A 68 2.54 -8.00 -2.56
N ASN A 69 3.84 -8.07 -2.84
CA ASN A 69 4.41 -8.97 -3.85
C ASN A 69 5.59 -9.75 -3.26
N PRO A 70 5.33 -10.77 -2.43
CA PRO A 70 6.40 -11.56 -1.81
C PRO A 70 7.27 -12.29 -2.84
N GLY A 71 6.74 -12.59 -4.03
CA GLY A 71 7.51 -13.17 -5.13
C GLY A 71 8.60 -12.24 -5.68
N ARG A 72 8.50 -10.93 -5.44
CA ARG A 72 9.52 -9.93 -5.82
C ARG A 72 10.29 -9.38 -4.63
N THR A 73 9.69 -9.34 -3.45
CA THR A 73 10.29 -8.67 -2.28
C THR A 73 10.84 -9.64 -1.24
N GLY A 74 10.40 -10.89 -1.22
CA GLY A 74 10.66 -11.82 -0.12
C GLY A 74 9.90 -11.49 1.17
N VAL A 75 9.10 -10.42 1.17
CA VAL A 75 8.38 -9.91 2.34
C VAL A 75 6.88 -10.03 2.12
N LYS A 76 6.19 -10.64 3.07
CA LYS A 76 4.75 -10.89 3.02
C LYS A 76 4.04 -10.05 4.07
N LEU A 77 3.02 -9.29 3.65
CA LEU A 77 2.05 -8.72 4.60
C LEU A 77 1.08 -9.81 5.05
N SER A 78 1.02 -10.08 6.35
CA SER A 78 0.04 -10.99 6.95
C SER A 78 -1.36 -10.36 6.97
N VAL A 79 -2.38 -11.21 7.12
CA VAL A 79 -3.78 -10.74 7.23
C VAL A 79 -3.96 -9.87 8.48
N ASP A 80 -3.37 -10.26 9.61
CA ASP A 80 -3.52 -9.52 10.86
C ASP A 80 -2.81 -8.18 10.83
N LEU A 81 -1.64 -8.11 10.18
CA LEU A 81 -0.97 -6.84 9.92
C LEU A 81 -1.82 -5.93 9.02
N VAL A 82 -2.41 -6.47 7.94
CA VAL A 82 -3.28 -5.69 7.06
C VAL A 82 -4.53 -5.18 7.80
N LYS A 83 -5.13 -5.99 8.68
CA LYS A 83 -6.25 -5.56 9.55
C LYS A 83 -5.86 -4.43 10.51
N LYS A 84 -4.63 -4.43 11.03
CA LYS A 84 -4.12 -3.33 11.87
C LYS A 84 -3.94 -2.07 11.02
N LEU A 85 -3.32 -2.21 9.84
CA LEU A 85 -3.06 -1.11 8.91
C LEU A 85 -4.34 -0.50 8.32
N SER A 86 -5.40 -1.29 8.12
CA SER A 86 -6.69 -0.79 7.61
C SER A 86 -7.41 0.16 8.57
N ARG A 87 -6.95 0.28 9.82
CA ARG A 87 -7.46 1.27 10.78
C ARG A 87 -6.87 2.67 10.54
N ILE A 88 -5.88 2.80 9.67
CA ILE A 88 -5.29 4.08 9.28
C ILE A 88 -6.12 4.64 8.11
N GLU A 89 -6.69 5.82 8.30
CA GLU A 89 -7.76 6.38 7.43
C GLU A 89 -7.39 6.45 5.94
N ASN A 90 -6.17 6.85 5.63
CA ASN A 90 -5.72 6.99 4.24
C ASN A 90 -5.08 5.73 3.65
N ILE A 91 -5.02 4.61 4.37
CA ILE A 91 -4.69 3.31 3.77
C ILE A 91 -5.96 2.73 3.17
N VAL A 92 -6.05 2.80 1.84
CA VAL A 92 -7.31 2.53 1.11
C VAL A 92 -7.40 1.12 0.56
N GLY A 93 -6.30 0.37 0.50
CA GLY A 93 -6.35 -1.01 0.03
C GLY A 93 -5.00 -1.69 -0.05
N ILE A 94 -5.04 -2.90 -0.61
CA ILE A 94 -3.87 -3.73 -0.87
C ILE A 94 -3.94 -4.32 -2.28
N LYS A 95 -2.91 -4.05 -3.08
CA LYS A 95 -2.64 -4.77 -4.33
C LYS A 95 -1.84 -6.02 -3.98
N LYS A 96 -2.31 -7.19 -4.41
CA LYS A 96 -1.65 -8.47 -4.22
C LYS A 96 -1.34 -9.08 -5.58
N ASP A 97 -0.08 -9.48 -5.79
CA ASP A 97 0.28 -10.24 -6.98
C ASP A 97 0.26 -11.73 -6.65
N THR A 98 -0.78 -12.42 -7.10
CA THR A 98 -0.86 -13.87 -7.18
C THR A 98 -1.24 -14.28 -8.61
N PRO A 99 -0.81 -15.47 -9.11
CA PRO A 99 -1.18 -15.96 -10.44
C PRO A 99 -2.70 -16.06 -10.66
N ALA A 100 -3.47 -16.14 -9.57
CA ALA A 100 -4.91 -15.93 -9.59
C ALA A 100 -5.21 -14.43 -9.42
N THR A 101 -5.66 -13.83 -10.53
CA THR A 101 -6.08 -12.45 -10.74
C THR A 101 -6.98 -11.91 -9.62
N THR A 102 -6.44 -11.09 -8.70
CA THR A 102 -7.30 -10.18 -7.92
C THR A 102 -6.54 -8.95 -7.46
N CYS A 103 -6.72 -7.84 -8.18
CA CYS A 103 -6.21 -6.52 -7.84
C CYS A 103 -7.38 -5.70 -7.30
N PHE A 104 -7.33 -5.31 -6.02
CA PHE A 104 -8.34 -4.44 -5.40
C PHE A 104 -7.84 -3.01 -5.35
N ILE A 105 -8.59 -2.09 -5.93
CA ILE A 105 -8.33 -0.65 -5.91
C ILE A 105 -9.62 0.02 -5.40
N LYS A 106 -9.53 0.69 -4.23
CA LYS A 106 -10.63 1.46 -3.63
C LYS A 106 -10.55 2.90 -4.09
N VAL A 107 -11.62 3.40 -4.71
CA VAL A 107 -11.96 4.83 -4.76
C VAL A 107 -13.42 4.93 -4.34
N GLY A 108 -13.71 5.36 -3.10
CA GLY A 108 -15.09 5.50 -2.61
C GLY A 108 -15.76 4.22 -2.05
N HIS A 109 -17.09 4.32 -1.80
CA HIS A 109 -17.91 3.53 -0.87
C HIS A 109 -17.63 2.01 -0.87
N VAL A 110 -17.18 1.54 0.30
CA VAL A 110 -17.05 0.16 0.81
C VAL A 110 -17.14 -0.99 -0.20
N LEU A 111 -16.04 -1.73 -0.38
CA LEU A 111 -16.12 -3.20 -0.39
C LEU A 111 -14.82 -3.86 0.12
N TRP A 112 -14.98 -4.62 1.20
CA TRP A 112 -14.05 -5.64 1.67
C TRP A 112 -14.42 -6.96 1.02
N ILE A 113 -13.45 -7.72 0.50
CA ILE A 113 -13.66 -9.14 0.18
C ILE A 113 -12.57 -9.97 0.87
N LEU A 114 -12.97 -10.58 1.98
CA LEU A 114 -12.26 -11.69 2.65
C LEU A 114 -12.58 -13.00 1.91
N GLU A 115 -11.97 -13.22 0.76
CA GLU A 115 -12.00 -14.56 0.16
C GLU A 115 -10.80 -15.35 0.71
N GLY A 116 -11.05 -16.18 1.72
CA GLY A 116 -10.14 -17.26 2.09
C GLY A 116 -9.65 -17.36 3.54
N VAL A 117 -10.22 -16.64 4.51
CA VAL A 117 -10.12 -17.10 5.92
C VAL A 117 -11.18 -18.19 6.11
N LYS A 118 -10.86 -19.42 5.70
CA LYS A 118 -11.52 -20.60 6.27
C LYS A 118 -10.82 -20.89 7.60
N ASN A 119 -11.66 -21.05 8.63
CA ASN A 119 -11.38 -21.37 10.03
C ASN A 119 -10.11 -22.18 10.28
#